data_AF-A0ABD3VY63-F1
#
_entry.id   AF-A0ABD3VY63-F1
#
_cell.length_a   1.000
_cell.length_b   1.000
_cell.length_c   1.000
_cell.angle_alpha   90.00
_cell.angle_beta   90.00
_cell.angle_gamma   90.00
#
_symmetry.space_group_name_H-M   'P 1'
#
loop_
_entity.id
_entity.type
_entity.pdbx_description
1 polymer ?
#
loop_
_entity_poly.entity_id
_entity_poly.type
_entity_poly.pdbx_seq_one_letter_code
_entity_poly.pdbx_strand_id
1 'polypeptide(L)' 'MVIHTDIIVTQSGLWVKEEYPSLGSNPDGLVTCKHCVESLGLIKVKSPFKFGDMTSSEAAKDPSFCCELIGAIIPELFS' A
#
# COMPACT_ATOMS: atom_id res chain seq x y z
N MET A 1 16.34 -10.63 -3.53
CA MET A 1 15.03 -10.33 -2.90
C MET A 1 15.33 -9.78 -1.52
N VAL A 2 15.01 -8.51 -1.25
CA VAL A 2 15.17 -7.92 0.09
C VAL A 2 13.85 -8.14 0.83
N ILE A 3 13.90 -8.75 2.01
CA ILE A 3 12.73 -8.93 2.86
C ILE A 3 12.67 -7.72 3.80
N HIS A 4 11.54 -7.04 3.83
CA HIS A 4 11.31 -5.87 4.68
C HIS A 4 10.61 -6.32 5.97
N THR A 5 11.38 -6.55 7.04
CA THR A 5 10.85 -7.08 8.31
C THR A 5 10.36 -6.01 9.28
N ASP A 6 10.85 -4.77 9.16
CA ASP A 6 10.50 -3.64 10.05
C ASP A 6 9.73 -2.57 9.29
N ILE A 7 8.56 -2.94 8.76
CA ILE A 7 7.66 -1.99 8.13
C ILE A 7 6.79 -1.32 9.19
N ILE A 8 6.82 0.01 9.26
CA ILE A 8 5.93 0.80 10.11
C ILE A 8 5.00 1.60 9.20
N VAL A 9 3.69 1.47 9.40
CA VAL A 9 2.69 2.27 8.71
C VAL A 9 2.15 3.32 9.67
N THR A 10 2.23 4.60 9.28
CA THR A 10 1.70 5.72 10.06
C THR A 10 0.57 6.42 9.31
N GLN A 11 -0.33 7.05 10.05
CA GLN A 11 -1.41 7.85 9.47
C GLN A 11 -0.83 9.04 8.69
N SER A 12 -1.39 9.31 7.51
CA SER A 12 -1.11 10.50 6.71
C SER A 12 -2.27 11.50 6.77
N GLY A 13 -2.02 12.72 6.30
CA GLY A 13 -3.03 13.74 6.05
C GLY A 13 -2.88 14.33 4.64
N LEU A 14 -3.44 15.53 4.44
CA LEU A 14 -3.32 16.28 3.20
C LEU A 14 -1.90 16.86 3.05
N TRP A 15 -1.23 16.49 1.96
CA TRP A 15 0.03 17.07 1.52
C TRP A 15 -0.24 17.98 0.34
N VAL A 16 0.12 19.27 0.46
CA VAL A 16 0.03 20.25 -0.63
C VAL A 16 1.42 20.51 -1.16
N LYS A 17 1.59 20.54 -2.49
CA LYS A 17 2.86 20.89 -3.10
C LYS A 17 3.06 22.40 -3.07
N GLU A 18 4.06 22.89 -2.35
CA GLU A 18 4.25 24.33 -2.12
C GLU A 18 4.43 25.12 -3.43
N GLU A 19 5.14 24.56 -4.41
CA GLU A 19 5.34 25.23 -5.71
C GLU A 19 4.08 25.24 -6.59
N TYR A 20 3.11 24.37 -6.28
CA TYR A 20 1.85 24.24 -7.00
C TYR A 20 0.69 24.04 -6.01
N PRO A 21 0.22 25.10 -5.35
CA PRO A 21 -0.76 24.98 -4.26
C PRO A 21 -2.12 24.38 -4.67
N SER A 22 -2.40 24.32 -5.97
CA SER A 22 -3.57 23.61 -6.53
C SER A 22 -3.39 22.10 -6.59
N LEU A 23 -2.18 21.57 -6.37
CA LEU A 23 -1.86 20.15 -6.36
C LEU A 23 -1.64 19.68 -4.93
N GLY A 24 -2.36 18.63 -4.57
CA GLY A 24 -2.18 17.94 -3.30
C GLY A 24 -2.55 16.47 -3.38
N SER A 25 -2.15 15.72 -2.38
CA SER A 25 -2.47 14.29 -2.22
C SER A 25 -2.81 14.00 -0.77
N ASN A 26 -3.73 13.05 -0.57
CA ASN A 26 -4.07 12.52 0.74
C ASN A 26 -3.87 11.00 0.72
N PRO A 27 -2.63 10.52 0.92
CA PRO A 27 -2.34 9.09 1.07
C PRO A 27 -3.11 8.53 2.27
N ASP A 28 -3.46 7.24 2.24
CA ASP A 28 -4.13 6.63 3.40
C ASP A 28 -3.13 6.38 4.55
N GLY A 29 -1.85 6.25 4.21
CA GLY A 29 -0.76 6.20 5.19
C GLY A 29 0.62 6.34 4.56
N LEU A 30 1.61 6.52 5.42
CA LEU A 30 3.03 6.52 5.08
C LEU A 30 3.64 5.20 5.52
N VAL A 31 4.51 4.63 4.69
CA VAL A 31 5.20 3.36 4.95
C VAL A 31 6.66 3.67 5.18
N THR A 32 7.21 3.24 6.31
CA THR A 32 8.64 3.37 6.57
C THR A 32 9.29 2.01 6.77
N CYS A 33 10.52 1.85 6.27
CA CYS A 33 11.30 0.64 6.45
C CYS A 33 12.74 0.99 6.80
N LYS A 34 13.23 0.43 7.91
CA LYS A 34 14.61 0.66 8.40
C LYS A 34 15.70 0.15 7.46
N HIS A 35 15.38 -0.81 6.61
CA HIS A 35 16.31 -1.44 5.67
C HIS A 35 16.42 -0.68 4.33
N CYS A 36 15.51 0.26 4.06
CA CYS A 36 15.48 1.00 2.81
C CYS A 36 16.26 2.32 2.93
N VAL A 37 17.11 2.61 1.93
CA VAL A 37 17.82 3.89 1.82
C VAL A 37 16.82 5.04 1.60
N GLU A 38 15.79 4.81 0.79
CA GLU A 38 14.60 5.66 0.71
C GLU A 38 13.51 5.07 1.60
N SER A 39 13.48 5.53 2.84
CA SER A 39 12.69 4.94 3.92
C SER A 39 11.22 5.38 3.92
N LEU A 40 10.69 5.95 2.82
CA LEU A 40 9.32 6.47 2.77
C LEU A 40 8.58 6.01 1.51
N GLY A 41 7.64 5.08 1.69
CA GLY A 41 6.60 4.72 0.73
C GLY A 41 5.23 5.27 1.13
N LEU A 42 4.23 5.06 0.28
CA LEU A 42 2.84 5.43 0.53
C LEU A 42 1.95 4.18 0.47
N ILE A 43 0.88 4.17 1.25
CA ILE A 43 -0.17 3.14 1.14
C ILE A 43 -1.49 3.77 0.69
N LYS A 44 -2.18 3.06 -0.22
CA LYS A 44 -3.56 3.35 -0.62
C LYS A 44 -4.39 2.09 -0.46
N VAL A 45 -5.37 2.13 0.43
CA VAL A 45 -6.28 1.03 0.71
C VAL A 45 -7.40 1.04 -0.32
N LYS A 46 -7.75 -0.14 -0.81
CA LYS A 46 -8.89 -0.36 -1.71
C LYS A 46 -9.77 -1.46 -1.14
N SER A 47 -11.07 -1.21 -1.14
CA SER A 47 -12.10 -2.17 -0.74
C SER A 47 -13.13 -2.29 -1.86
N PRO A 48 -12.79 -2.96 -2.98
CA PRO A 48 -13.68 -3.04 -4.12
C PRO A 48 -14.86 -3.96 -3.79
N PHE A 49 -16.04 -3.36 -3.62
CA PHE A 49 -17.25 -4.03 -3.11
C PHE A 49 -17.62 -5.33 -3.85
N LYS A 50 -17.39 -5.37 -5.18
CA LYS A 50 -17.61 -6.57 -6.02
C LYS A 50 -16.88 -7.82 -5.50
N PHE A 51 -15.76 -7.66 -4.81
CA PHE A 51 -14.88 -8.73 -4.37
C PHE A 51 -14.82 -8.85 -2.84
N GLY A 52 -15.84 -8.35 -2.12
CA GLY A 52 -15.84 -8.24 -0.66
C GLY A 52 -15.66 -9.56 0.10
N ASP A 53 -16.13 -10.66 -0.47
CA ASP A 53 -16.04 -12.01 0.13
C ASP A 53 -14.89 -12.85 -0.46
N MET A 54 -13.97 -12.23 -1.22
CA MET A 54 -12.86 -12.90 -1.88
C MET A 54 -11.54 -12.50 -1.23
N THR A 55 -10.59 -13.42 -1.23
CA THR A 55 -9.20 -13.07 -0.93
C THR A 55 -8.62 -12.20 -2.06
N SER A 56 -7.60 -11.39 -1.77
CA SER A 56 -6.93 -10.58 -2.79
C SER A 56 -6.35 -11.43 -3.94
N SER A 57 -5.92 -12.67 -3.64
CA SER A 57 -5.41 -13.60 -4.66
C SER A 57 -6.50 -14.11 -5.59
N GLU A 58 -7.71 -14.35 -5.08
CA GLU A 58 -8.86 -14.75 -5.91
C GLU A 58 -9.37 -13.57 -6.74
N ALA A 59 -9.47 -12.38 -6.14
CA ALA A 59 -9.93 -11.18 -6.82
C ALA A 59 -8.98 -10.77 -7.95
N ALA A 60 -7.66 -10.92 -7.78
CA ALA A 60 -6.64 -10.61 -8.78
C ALA A 60 -6.71 -11.46 -10.07
N LYS A 61 -7.54 -12.51 -10.11
CA LYS A 61 -7.81 -13.28 -11.33
C LYS A 61 -8.79 -12.57 -12.26
N ASP A 62 -9.59 -11.64 -11.75
CA ASP A 62 -10.54 -10.86 -12.54
C ASP A 62 -9.83 -9.63 -13.15
N PRO A 63 -9.86 -9.44 -14.48
CA PRO A 63 -9.23 -8.29 -15.14
C PRO A 63 -9.77 -6.91 -14.71
N SER A 64 -10.95 -6.87 -14.07
CA SER A 64 -11.56 -5.65 -13.51
C SER A 64 -11.13 -5.35 -12.07
N PHE A 65 -10.35 -6.24 -11.43
CA PHE A 65 -9.79 -5.98 -10.11
C PHE A 65 -8.73 -4.88 -10.20
N CYS A 66 -8.76 -3.94 -9.26
CA CYS A 66 -7.94 -2.72 -9.34
C CYS A 66 -6.49 -2.89 -8.89
N CYS A 67 -6.05 -4.10 -8.57
CA CYS A 67 -4.73 -4.39 -8.04
C CYS A 67 -4.16 -5.67 -8.66
N GLU A 68 -2.84 -5.81 -8.62
CA GLU A 68 -2.13 -7.03 -9.00
C GLU A 68 -1.38 -7.56 -7.78
N LEU A 69 -1.30 -8.88 -7.62
CA LEU A 69 -0.50 -9.51 -6.57
C LEU A 69 0.96 -9.58 -7.04
N ILE A 70 1.80 -8.68 -6.55
CA ILE A 70 3.23 -8.65 -6.85
C ILE A 70 4.01 -9.21 -5.66
N GLY A 71 4.81 -10.26 -5.89
CA GLY A 71 5.58 -10.95 -4.85
C GLY A 71 4.79 -12.01 -4.09
N ALA A 72 5.29 -12.43 -2.94
CA ALA A 72 4.66 -13.43 -2.08
C ALA A 72 4.19 -12.79 -0.77
N ILE A 73 2.97 -13.13 -0.34
CA ILE A 73 2.54 -12.91 1.05
C ILE A 73 3.27 -13.97 1.89
N ILE A 74 4.07 -13.56 2.87
CA ILE A 74 4.71 -14.47 3.83
C ILE A 74 3.77 -14.53 5.05
N PRO A 75 2.92 -15.57 5.18
CA PRO A 75 1.88 -15.59 6.21
C PRO A 75 2.46 -15.71 7.63
N GLU A 76 3.66 -16.30 7.74
CA GLU A 76 4.40 -16.51 8.99
C GLU A 76 4.88 -15.21 9.67
N LEU A 77 4.79 -14.05 8.99
CA LEU A 77 5.10 -12.74 9.57
C LEU A 77 3.89 -12.04 10.20
N PHE A 78 2.70 -12.63 10.11
CA PHE A 78 1.45 -12.09 10.66
C PHE A 78 0.90 -12.92 11.85
N SER A 79 1.70 -13.84 12.40
CA SER A 79 1.39 -14.67 13.58
C SER A 79 2.01 -14.14 14.86
#